data_AF-A0AAN6R261-F1
#
_entry.id   AF-A0AAN6R261-F1
#
_cell.length_a   1.000
_cell.length_b   1.000
_cell.length_c   1.000
_cell.angle_alpha   90.00
_cell.angle_beta   90.00
_cell.angle_gamma   90.00
#
_symmetry.space_group_name_H-M   'P 1'
#
loop_
_entity.id
_entity.type
_entity.pdbx_description
1 polymer ?
#
loop_
_entity_poly.entity_id
_entity_poly.type
_entity_poly.pdbx_seq_one_letter_code
_entity_poly.pdbx_strand_id
1 'polypeptide(L)'
;MLVGFGEATQGVLPLDAREVVSLVCAAHFGSVYATQAHTEIAMKLKLLSHAQCQSITAGEKAEGMSEELWDQYLRAFGKEGTVGLVHYVALCTWTSIALNAADVTAPGGKDRDT
;
A
#
# COMPACT_ATOMS: atom_id res chain seq x y z
N MET A 1 -4.96 3.22 17.31
CA MET A 1 -4.03 2.16 17.75
C MET A 1 -3.91 1.14 16.61
N LEU A 2 -3.01 1.40 15.64
CA LEU A 2 -2.76 0.54 14.47
C LEU A 2 -1.30 0.02 14.46
N VAL A 3 -0.64 0.06 15.62
CA VAL A 3 0.80 -0.19 15.76
C VAL A 3 1.14 -1.69 15.74
N GLY A 4 0.17 -2.58 16.00
CA GLY A 4 0.43 -4.02 16.16
C GLY A 4 0.56 -4.85 14.88
N PHE A 5 0.20 -4.34 13.70
CA PHE A 5 0.06 -5.20 12.51
C PHE A 5 1.23 -5.16 11.53
N GLY A 6 2.09 -4.13 11.61
CA GLY A 6 3.39 -4.14 10.92
C GLY A 6 4.30 -5.28 11.39
N GLU A 7 4.09 -5.77 12.62
CA GLU A 7 4.83 -6.89 13.21
C GLU A 7 4.54 -8.23 12.51
N ALA A 8 3.30 -8.47 12.05
CA ALA A 8 2.92 -9.73 11.41
C ALA A 8 3.63 -10.00 10.08
N THR A 9 4.12 -8.95 9.42
CA THR A 9 4.90 -9.05 8.17
C THR A 9 6.38 -8.68 8.35
N GLN A 10 6.81 -8.32 9.57
CA GLN A 10 8.22 -8.04 9.87
C GLN A 10 9.10 -9.26 9.60
N GLY A 11 10.13 -9.07 8.78
CA GLY A 11 11.04 -10.14 8.35
C GLY A 11 10.53 -11.00 7.18
N VAL A 12 9.26 -10.89 6.79
CA VAL A 12 8.66 -11.66 5.68
C VAL A 12 8.58 -10.83 4.40
N LEU A 13 8.26 -9.55 4.51
CA LEU A 13 8.15 -8.63 3.37
C LEU A 13 9.07 -7.42 3.50
N PRO A 14 9.87 -7.10 2.45
CA PRO A 14 10.58 -5.82 2.35
C PRO A 14 9.64 -4.63 2.56
N LEU A 15 10.14 -3.55 3.17
CA LEU A 15 9.30 -2.39 3.52
C LEU A 15 8.73 -1.69 2.30
N ASP A 16 9.52 -1.58 1.22
CA ASP A 16 9.06 -1.03 -0.06
C ASP A 16 7.96 -1.90 -0.68
N ALA A 17 8.10 -3.23 -0.66
CA ALA A 17 7.07 -4.15 -1.13
C ALA A 17 5.74 -4.00 -0.36
N ARG A 18 5.80 -3.72 0.96
CA ARG A 18 4.59 -3.43 1.76
C ARG A 18 3.90 -2.15 1.34
N GLU A 19 4.65 -1.09 1.07
CA GLU A 19 4.04 0.16 0.60
C GLU A 19 3.46 0.03 -0.81
N VAL A 20 4.11 -0.70 -1.72
CA VAL A 20 3.55 -1.03 -3.04
C VAL A 20 2.20 -1.73 -2.89
N VAL A 21 2.12 -2.78 -2.07
CA VAL A 21 0.87 -3.54 -1.86
C VAL A 21 -0.21 -2.68 -1.21
N SER A 22 0.17 -1.85 -0.23
CA SER A 22 -0.77 -0.94 0.43
C SER A 22 -1.37 0.07 -0.54
N LEU A 23 -0.54 0.68 -1.40
CA LEU A 23 -0.98 1.63 -2.42
C LEU A 23 -1.88 0.96 -3.46
N VAL A 24 -1.54 -0.24 -3.95
CA VAL A 24 -2.38 -0.99 -4.89
C VAL A 24 -3.74 -1.32 -4.27
N CYS A 25 -3.77 -1.83 -3.04
CA CYS A 25 -5.02 -2.17 -2.37
C CYS A 25 -5.87 -0.94 -2.09
N ALA A 26 -5.27 0.12 -1.54
CA ALA A 26 -5.96 1.36 -1.23
C ALA A 26 -6.58 2.00 -2.48
N ALA A 27 -5.84 2.02 -3.60
CA ALA A 27 -6.32 2.52 -4.88
C ALA A 27 -7.46 1.64 -5.44
N HIS A 28 -7.30 0.31 -5.42
CA HIS A 28 -8.32 -0.62 -5.91
C HIS A 28 -9.67 -0.46 -5.19
N PHE A 29 -9.64 -0.25 -3.87
CA PHE A 29 -10.85 -0.03 -3.06
C PHE A 29 -11.26 1.44 -2.95
N GLY A 30 -10.60 2.36 -3.66
CA GLY A 30 -10.93 3.79 -3.67
C GLY A 30 -10.78 4.48 -2.31
N SER A 31 -9.90 4.00 -1.43
CA SER A 31 -9.70 4.60 -0.11
C SER A 31 -8.75 5.77 -0.17
N VAL A 32 -9.31 6.99 -0.20
CA VAL A 32 -8.55 8.25 -0.29
C VAL A 32 -7.60 8.41 0.90
N TYR A 33 -8.09 8.17 2.12
CA TYR A 33 -7.27 8.25 3.33
C TYR A 33 -6.09 7.30 3.28
N ALA A 34 -6.32 6.01 3.00
CA ALA A 34 -5.25 5.02 2.98
C ALA A 34 -4.23 5.30 1.86
N THR A 35 -4.71 5.76 0.70
CA THR A 35 -3.84 6.13 -0.43
C THR A 35 -2.91 7.29 -0.03
N GLN A 36 -3.44 8.33 0.62
CA GLN A 36 -2.61 9.46 1.06
C GLN A 36 -1.65 9.07 2.18
N ALA A 37 -2.13 8.35 3.19
CA ALA A 37 -1.31 7.93 4.32
C ALA A 37 -0.11 7.06 3.88
N HIS A 38 -0.34 6.08 3.01
CA HIS A 38 0.74 5.22 2.50
C HIS A 38 1.66 5.94 1.52
N THR A 39 1.16 6.94 0.78
CA THR A 39 2.02 7.82 -0.02
C THR A 39 2.99 8.60 0.89
N GLU A 40 2.49 9.19 1.97
CA GLU A 40 3.31 9.93 2.93
C GLU A 40 4.33 9.03 3.64
N ILE A 41 3.92 7.82 4.06
CA ILE A 41 4.81 6.84 4.70
C ILE A 41 5.94 6.44 3.74
N ALA A 42 5.61 6.02 2.51
CA ALA A 42 6.59 5.58 1.53
C ALA A 42 7.60 6.69 1.17
N MET A 43 7.13 7.93 1.02
CA MET A 43 7.99 9.07 0.74
C MET A 43 8.87 9.45 1.94
N LYS A 44 8.30 9.48 3.15
CA LYS A 44 9.04 9.83 4.38
C LYS A 44 10.16 8.82 4.67
N LEU A 45 9.91 7.54 4.39
CA LEU A 45 10.89 6.47 4.53
C LEU A 45 11.84 6.35 3.32
N LYS A 46 11.66 7.19 2.28
CA LYS A 46 12.43 7.15 1.03
C LYS A 46 12.40 5.79 0.33
N LEU A 47 11.29 5.07 0.49
CA LEU A 47 11.07 3.77 -0.14
C LEU A 47 10.60 3.94 -1.58
N LEU A 48 9.75 4.95 -1.84
CA LEU A 48 9.21 5.28 -3.16
C LEU A 48 9.24 6.80 -3.38
N SER A 49 9.43 7.20 -4.63
CA SER A 49 9.25 8.59 -5.05
C SER A 49 7.76 8.92 -5.25
N HIS A 50 7.41 10.21 -5.28
CA HIS A 50 6.04 10.63 -5.52
C HIS A 50 5.49 10.12 -6.87
N ALA A 51 6.32 10.15 -7.92
CA ALA A 51 5.95 9.64 -9.24
C ALA A 51 5.69 8.13 -9.23
N GLN A 52 6.51 7.37 -8.49
CA GLN A 52 6.30 5.93 -8.33
C GLN A 52 4.98 5.64 -7.59
N CYS A 53 4.66 6.38 -6.53
CA CYS A 53 3.36 6.25 -5.86
C CYS A 53 2.20 6.54 -6.82
N GLN A 54 2.29 7.60 -7.63
CA GLN A 54 1.27 7.95 -8.62
C GLN A 54 1.04 6.82 -9.63
N SER A 55 2.12 6.32 -10.26
CA SER A 55 2.02 5.20 -11.21
C SER A 55 1.38 3.95 -10.58
N ILE A 56 1.81 3.58 -9.36
CA ILE A 56 1.26 2.41 -8.65
C ILE A 56 -0.24 2.58 -8.40
N THR A 57 -0.67 3.75 -7.92
CA THR A 57 -2.09 4.02 -7.66
C THR A 57 -2.94 4.08 -8.93
N ALA A 58 -2.34 4.42 -10.07
CA ALA A 58 -2.99 4.38 -11.38
C ALA A 58 -3.06 2.96 -11.98
N GLY A 59 -2.44 1.97 -11.33
CA GLY A 59 -2.32 0.61 -11.86
C GLY A 59 -1.26 0.47 -12.96
N GLU A 60 -0.33 1.42 -13.05
CA GLU A 60 0.76 1.46 -14.02
C GLU A 60 2.06 0.94 -13.40
N LYS A 61 2.98 0.47 -14.26
CA LYS A 61 4.34 0.12 -13.83
C LYS A 61 5.07 1.39 -13.37
N ALA A 62 5.59 1.39 -12.15
CA ALA A 62 6.34 2.51 -11.60
C ALA A 62 7.66 2.73 -12.36
N GLU A 63 7.94 3.99 -12.71
CA GLU A 63 9.18 4.38 -13.37
C GLU A 63 10.42 4.06 -12.51
N GLY A 64 11.48 3.55 -13.14
CA GLY A 64 12.74 3.19 -12.46
C GLY A 64 12.75 1.82 -11.77
N MET A 65 11.66 1.05 -11.80
CA MET A 65 11.69 -0.37 -11.41
C MET A 65 12.22 -1.22 -12.56
N SER A 66 13.32 -1.95 -12.34
CA SER A 66 13.81 -2.92 -13.33
C SER A 66 12.82 -4.07 -13.51
N GLU A 67 12.77 -4.67 -14.70
CA GLU A 67 11.98 -5.88 -14.93
C GLU A 67 12.42 -7.02 -14.01
N GLU A 68 13.72 -7.18 -13.76
CA GLU A 68 14.19 -8.20 -12.83
C GLU A 68 13.66 -7.98 -11.42
N LEU A 69 13.58 -6.75 -10.92
CA LEU A 69 13.07 -6.48 -9.57
C LEU A 69 11.56 -6.72 -9.48
N TRP A 70 10.82 -6.35 -10.53
CA TRP A 70 9.39 -6.63 -10.66
C TRP A 70 9.11 -8.14 -10.69
N ASP A 71 9.83 -8.87 -11.54
CA ASP A 71 9.73 -10.33 -11.65
C ASP A 71 10.22 -11.04 -10.39
N GLN A 72 11.25 -10.50 -9.74
CA GLN A 72 11.77 -11.02 -8.48
C GLN A 72 10.74 -10.85 -7.38
N TYR A 73 9.99 -9.73 -7.32
CA TYR A 73 8.86 -9.63 -6.40
C TYR A 73 7.84 -10.73 -6.68
N LEU A 74 7.40 -10.91 -7.92
CA LEU A 74 6.44 -11.97 -8.27
C LEU A 74 6.94 -13.39 -7.91
N ARG A 75 8.24 -13.65 -8.02
CA ARG A 75 8.85 -14.97 -7.73
C ARG A 75 9.21 -15.18 -6.26
N ALA A 76 9.61 -14.13 -5.54
CA ALA A 76 10.25 -14.21 -4.22
C ALA A 76 9.31 -14.60 -3.09
N PHE A 77 7.99 -14.42 -3.25
CA PHE A 77 7.07 -14.64 -2.14
C PHE A 77 7.11 -16.09 -1.61
N GLY A 78 7.35 -17.11 -2.45
CA GLY A 78 7.34 -18.51 -1.96
C GLY A 78 6.06 -18.83 -1.16
N LYS A 79 5.99 -19.96 -0.42
CA LYS A 79 4.76 -20.28 0.31
C LYS A 79 4.48 -19.30 1.47
N GLU A 80 5.49 -18.95 2.26
CA GLU A 80 5.32 -18.09 3.44
C GLU A 80 5.12 -16.62 3.10
N GLY A 81 5.84 -16.08 2.11
CA GLY A 81 5.60 -14.74 1.62
C GLY A 81 4.27 -14.62 0.87
N THR A 82 3.77 -15.67 0.22
CA THR A 82 2.39 -15.65 -0.35
C THR A 82 1.35 -15.58 0.76
N VAL A 83 1.51 -16.36 1.84
CA VAL A 83 0.61 -16.27 3.01
C VAL A 83 0.69 -14.89 3.66
N GLY A 84 1.90 -14.33 3.82
CA GLY A 84 2.13 -12.98 4.33
C GLY A 84 1.50 -11.90 3.44
N LEU A 85 1.64 -12.03 2.12
CA LEU A 85 1.03 -11.13 1.14
C LEU A 85 -0.50 -11.20 1.18
N VAL A 86 -1.09 -12.40 1.25
CA VAL A 86 -2.54 -12.56 1.36
C VAL A 86 -3.08 -11.93 2.65
N HIS A 87 -2.42 -12.16 3.79
CA HIS A 87 -2.81 -11.52 5.05
C HIS A 87 -2.69 -10.00 4.96
N TYR A 88 -1.65 -9.49 4.32
CA TYR A 88 -1.41 -8.06 4.17
C TYR A 88 -2.43 -7.41 3.22
N VAL A 89 -2.72 -8.03 2.07
CA VAL A 89 -3.78 -7.60 1.15
C VAL A 89 -5.14 -7.63 1.84
N ALA A 90 -5.47 -8.68 2.58
CA ALA A 90 -6.72 -8.78 3.33
C ALA A 90 -6.83 -7.66 4.39
N LEU A 91 -5.73 -7.35 5.08
CA LEU A 91 -5.66 -6.25 6.04
C LEU A 91 -5.88 -4.89 5.36
N CYS A 92 -5.17 -4.62 4.27
CA CYS A 92 -5.33 -3.38 3.51
C CYS A 92 -6.77 -3.24 3.01
N THR A 93 -7.34 -4.32 2.49
CA THR A 93 -8.74 -4.39 2.03
C THR A 93 -9.72 -4.04 3.16
N TRP A 94 -9.63 -4.72 4.31
CA TRP A 94 -10.51 -4.46 5.45
C TRP A 94 -10.37 -3.02 5.97
N THR A 95 -9.15 -2.51 6.03
CA THR A 95 -8.88 -1.14 6.49
C THR A 95 -9.49 -0.13 5.52
N SER A 96 -9.30 -0.30 4.22
CA SER A 96 -9.89 0.57 3.19
C SER A 96 -11.41 0.57 3.23
N ILE A 97 -12.03 -0.61 3.36
CA ILE A 97 -13.49 -0.73 3.50
C ILE A 97 -13.98 -0.01 4.77
N ALA A 98 -13.32 -0.23 5.90
CA ALA A 98 -13.70 0.40 7.17
C ALA A 98 -13.57 1.93 7.12
N LEU A 99 -12.49 2.46 6.55
CA LEU A 99 -12.26 3.90 6.40
C LEU A 99 -13.31 4.55 5.49
N ASN A 100 -13.64 3.89 4.38
CA ASN A 100 -14.69 4.36 3.48
C ASN A 100 -16.06 4.34 4.17
N ALA A 101 -16.39 3.27 4.90
CA ALA A 101 -17.65 3.15 5.62
C ALA A 101 -17.78 4.18 6.76
N ALA A 102 -16.67 4.56 7.38
CA ALA A 102 -16.62 5.60 8.41
C ALA A 102 -16.50 7.03 7.83
N ASP A 103 -16.50 7.18 6.50
CA ASP A 103 -16.34 8.46 5.78
C ASP A 103 -15.14 9.30 6.26
N VAL A 104 -14.02 8.61 6.53
CA VAL A 104 -12.83 9.28 7.07
C VAL A 104 -12.18 10.11 5.96
N THR A 105 -12.12 11.42 6.16
CA THR A 105 -11.42 12.36 5.28
C THR A 105 -9.91 12.29 5.47
N ALA A 106 -9.17 12.40 4.37
CA ALA A 106 -7.72 12.46 4.43
C ALA A 106 -7.25 13.80 5.06
N PRO A 107 -6.10 13.83 5.74
CA PRO A 107 -5.56 15.06 6.32
C PRO A 107 -5.36 16.12 5.22
N GLY A 108 -6.08 17.24 5.34
CA GLY A 108 -6.07 18.33 4.35
C GLY A 108 -7.12 18.23 3.23
N GLY A 109 -7.99 17.22 3.24
CA GLY A 109 -9.12 17.12 2.31
C GLY A 109 -10.24 18.11 2.65
N LYS A 110 -10.71 18.84 1.64
CA LYS A 110 -12.00 19.55 1.71
C LYS A 110 -13.12 18.53 1.93
N ASP A 111 -14.01 18.81 2.86
CA ASP A 111 -15.24 18.05 3.04
C ASP A 111 -15.92 17.87 1.68
N ARG A 112 -16.41 16.67 1.41
CA ARG A 112 -17.27 16.46 0.24
C ARG A 112 -18.55 17.23 0.53
N ASP A 113 -18.68 18.41 -0.08
CA ASP A 113 -19.92 19.19 -0.07
C ASP A 113 -21.07 18.26 -0.49
N THR A 114 -21.90 17.89 0.49
CA THR A 114 -23.21 17.27 0.28
C THR A 114 -24.25 18.33 -0.01
#